data_AF-A0A7C7NP91-F1
#
_entry.id   AF-A0A7C7NP91-F1
#
_cell.length_a   1.000
_cell.length_b   1.000
_cell.length_c   1.000
_cell.angle_alpha   90.00
_cell.angle_beta   90.00
_cell.angle_gamma   90.00
#
_symmetry.space_group_name_H-M   'P 1'
#
loop_
_entity.id
_entity.type
_entity.pdbx_description
1 polymer ?
#
loop_
_entity_poly.entity_id
_entity_poly.type
_entity_poly.pdbx_seq_one_letter_code
_entity_poly.pdbx_strand_id
1 'polypeptide(L)'
;MNFAILIISFLLGLVFILAYYRWMWISTKLHSKELKLISKYGKESSPRKKFRSRHIKFYHSRWFRFLVFILYTYAIFLIFGKEGLEGFFLALIVGNLLLFPWGWRRSLKNS
;
A
#
# COMPACT_ATOMS: atom_id res chain seq x y z
N MET A 1 -13.34 -16.23 22.47
CA MET A 1 -12.28 -15.31 22.05
C MET A 1 -10.94 -15.99 22.23
N ASN A 2 -10.42 -16.58 21.16
CA ASN A 2 -9.12 -17.23 21.19
C ASN A 2 -8.04 -16.14 21.03
N PHE A 3 -7.54 -15.64 22.17
CA PHE A 3 -6.66 -14.47 22.23
C PHE A 3 -5.40 -14.60 21.35
N ALA A 4 -4.88 -15.82 21.20
CA ALA A 4 -3.74 -16.12 20.32
C ALA A 4 -4.05 -15.84 18.83
N ILE A 5 -5.24 -16.22 18.35
CA ILE A 5 -5.65 -15.99 16.94
C ILE A 5 -5.76 -14.49 16.66
N LEU A 6 -6.26 -13.75 17.65
CA LEU A 6 -6.39 -12.30 17.59
C LEU A 6 -5.02 -11.61 17.46
N ILE A 7 -4.04 -12.01 18.28
CA ILE A 7 -2.66 -11.47 18.21
C ILE A 7 -2.00 -11.81 16.87
N ILE A 8 -2.11 -13.06 16.42
CA ILE A 8 -1.50 -13.51 15.15
C ILE A 8 -2.10 -12.73 13.98
N SER A 9 -3.42 -12.58 13.94
CA SER A 9 -4.11 -11.87 12.86
C SER A 9 -3.82 -10.37 12.89
N PHE A 10 -3.65 -9.79 14.08
CA PHE A 10 -3.17 -8.42 14.25
C PHE A 10 -1.75 -8.23 13.68
N LEU A 11 -0.83 -9.15 14.00
CA LEU A 11 0.54 -9.11 13.46
C LEU A 11 0.55 -9.26 11.93
N LEU A 12 -0.26 -10.16 11.38
CA LEU A 12 -0.44 -10.29 9.92
C LEU A 12 -0.98 -9.00 9.29
N GLY A 13 -1.93 -8.35 9.95
CA GLY A 13 -2.43 -7.03 9.54
C GLY A 13 -1.35 -5.96 9.53
N LEU A 14 -0.49 -5.91 10.54
CA LEU A 14 0.66 -4.99 10.55
C LEU A 14 1.64 -5.28 9.41
N VAL A 15 1.96 -6.54 9.15
CA VAL A 15 2.83 -6.94 8.04
C VAL A 15 2.23 -6.52 6.70
N PHE A 16 0.92 -6.72 6.51
CA PHE A 16 0.20 -6.27 5.33
C PHE A 16 0.31 -4.76 5.14
N ILE A 17 0.09 -3.98 6.21
CA ILE A 17 0.19 -2.52 6.18
C ILE A 17 1.62 -2.10 5.82
N LEU A 18 2.64 -2.69 6.43
CA LEU A 18 4.04 -2.37 6.11
C LEU A 18 4.37 -2.68 4.64
N ALA A 19 3.94 -3.83 4.12
CA ALA A 19 4.12 -4.19 2.72
C ALA A 19 3.38 -3.22 1.79
N TYR A 20 2.13 -2.88 2.13
CA TYR A 20 1.30 -1.93 1.38
C TYR A 20 1.94 -0.54 1.30
N TYR A 21 2.41 -0.01 2.44
CA TYR A 21 3.08 1.30 2.48
C TYR A 21 4.45 1.29 1.80
N ARG A 22 5.23 0.20 1.95
CA ARG A 22 6.49 0.03 1.22
C ARG A 22 6.24 0.05 -0.28
N TRP A 23 5.17 -0.58 -0.74
CA TRP A 23 4.79 -0.58 -2.14
C TRP A 23 4.34 0.81 -2.62
N MET A 24 3.54 1.53 -1.83
CA MET A 24 3.21 2.94 -2.10
C MET A 24 4.47 3.80 -2.22
N TRP A 25 5.45 3.62 -1.34
CA TRP A 25 6.71 4.36 -1.39
C TRP A 25 7.54 4.04 -2.64
N ILE A 26 7.59 2.76 -3.04
CA ILE A 26 8.21 2.34 -4.32
C ILE A 26 7.49 3.02 -5.49
N SER A 27 6.16 3.08 -5.46
CA SER A 27 5.36 3.77 -6.48
C SER A 27 5.72 5.26 -6.56
N THR A 28 5.90 5.95 -5.43
CA THR A 28 6.38 7.35 -5.40
C THR A 28 7.78 7.50 -6.02
N LYS A 29 8.70 6.57 -5.72
CA LYS A 29 10.05 6.57 -6.33
C LYS A 29 10.00 6.36 -7.85
N LEU A 30 9.13 5.47 -8.32
CA LEU A 30 8.91 5.25 -9.76
C LEU A 30 8.34 6.50 -10.44
N HIS A 31 7.41 7.21 -9.78
CA HIS A 31 6.88 8.47 -10.31
C HIS A 31 7.96 9.57 -10.38
N SER A 32 8.82 9.69 -9.37
CA SER A 32 9.97 10.60 -9.41
C SER A 32 10.93 10.28 -10.56
N LYS A 33 11.20 8.98 -10.82
CA LYS A 33 11.97 8.56 -11.99
C LYS A 33 11.27 8.91 -13.30
N GLU A 34 9.94 8.79 -13.37
CA GLU A 34 9.17 9.23 -14.54
C GLU A 34 9.34 10.73 -14.79
N LEU A 35 9.25 11.57 -13.76
CA LEU A 35 9.46 13.02 -13.87
C LEU A 35 10.86 13.36 -14.38
N LYS A 36 11.89 12.66 -13.89
CA LYS A 36 13.27 12.80 -14.40
C LYS A 36 13.42 12.38 -15.87
N LEU A 37 12.67 11.37 -16.32
CA LEU A 37 12.64 10.99 -17.73
C LEU A 37 11.91 12.03 -18.59
N ILE A 38 10.83 12.61 -18.07
CA ILE A 38 10.10 13.70 -18.74
C ILE A 38 11.00 14.92 -18.91
N SER A 39 11.76 15.31 -17.89
CA SER A 39 12.66 16.46 -17.97
C SER A 39 13.83 16.26 -18.92
N LYS A 40 14.32 15.01 -19.09
CA LYS A 40 15.45 14.70 -19.98
C LYS A 40 15.07 14.49 -21.44
N TYR A 41 13.95 13.82 -21.70
CA TYR A 41 13.60 13.36 -23.05
C TYR A 41 12.29 13.94 -23.59
N GLY A 42 11.54 14.70 -22.77
CA GLY A 42 10.23 15.21 -23.13
C GLY A 42 9.09 14.22 -22.86
N LYS A 43 7.87 14.75 -22.71
CA LYS A 43 6.66 13.99 -22.31
C LYS A 43 6.31 12.84 -23.27
N GLU A 44 6.63 12.96 -24.56
CA GLU A 44 6.20 11.99 -25.58
C GLU A 44 7.25 10.94 -25.96
N SER A 45 8.43 11.03 -25.34
CA SER A 45 9.56 10.19 -25.68
C SER A 45 9.29 8.69 -25.52
N SER A 46 9.80 7.90 -26.46
CA SER A 46 9.72 6.44 -26.45
C SER A 46 10.27 5.78 -25.16
N PRO A 47 11.33 6.30 -24.51
CA PRO A 47 11.83 5.74 -23.24
C PRO A 47 10.83 5.91 -22.10
N ARG A 48 10.11 7.04 -22.04
CA ARG A 48 9.07 7.28 -21.03
C ARG A 48 7.87 6.35 -21.24
N LYS A 49 7.37 6.20 -22.48
CA LYS A 49 6.25 5.30 -22.78
C LYS A 49 6.57 3.85 -22.39
N LYS A 50 7.79 3.38 -22.68
CA LYS A 50 8.28 2.05 -22.27
C LYS A 50 8.38 1.90 -20.74
N PHE A 51 8.89 2.92 -20.03
CA PHE A 51 8.99 2.89 -18.57
C PHE A 51 7.61 2.89 -17.89
N ARG A 52 6.69 3.73 -18.37
CA ARG A 52 5.33 3.85 -17.82
C ARG A 52 4.51 2.58 -18.02
N SER A 53 4.60 1.93 -19.19
CA SER A 53 3.86 0.69 -19.44
C SER A 53 4.33 -0.47 -18.57
N ARG A 54 5.65 -0.60 -18.35
CA ARG A 54 6.23 -1.69 -17.55
C ARG A 54 6.05 -1.50 -16.05
N HIS A 55 6.27 -0.28 -15.54
CA HIS A 55 6.41 -0.08 -14.10
C HIS A 55 5.27 0.71 -13.46
N ILE A 56 4.68 1.68 -14.15
CA ILE A 56 3.72 2.59 -13.50
C ILE A 56 2.29 2.05 -13.61
N LYS A 57 1.91 1.51 -14.76
CA LYS A 57 0.53 1.01 -14.97
C LYS A 57 0.14 -0.07 -13.96
N PHE A 58 1.08 -0.96 -13.61
CA PHE A 58 0.88 -2.03 -12.63
C PHE A 58 0.88 -1.50 -11.18
N TYR A 59 1.92 -0.76 -10.79
CA TYR A 59 2.11 -0.30 -9.41
C TYR A 59 1.10 0.77 -8.98
N HIS A 60 0.48 1.48 -9.93
CA HIS A 60 -0.47 2.55 -9.63
C HIS A 60 -1.94 2.16 -9.80
N SER A 61 -2.24 0.96 -10.30
CA SER A 61 -3.62 0.49 -10.46
C SER A 61 -4.33 0.44 -9.10
N ARG A 62 -5.35 1.30 -8.93
CA ARG A 62 -6.20 1.30 -7.73
C ARG A 62 -6.95 -0.01 -7.59
N TRP A 63 -7.44 -0.54 -8.71
CA TRP A 63 -8.15 -1.82 -8.78
C TRP A 63 -7.29 -2.99 -8.35
N PHE A 64 -6.02 -3.02 -8.75
CA PHE A 64 -5.11 -4.06 -8.32
C PHE A 64 -4.84 -4.00 -6.80
N ARG A 65 -4.63 -2.80 -6.25
CA ARG A 65 -4.48 -2.60 -4.79
C ARG A 65 -5.72 -3.04 -4.01
N PHE A 66 -6.90 -2.71 -4.53
CA PHE A 66 -8.17 -3.12 -3.93
C PHE A 66 -8.37 -4.64 -3.99
N LEU A 67 -8.02 -5.26 -5.12
CA LEU A 67 -8.06 -6.72 -5.28
C LEU A 67 -7.12 -7.41 -4.29
N VAL A 68 -5.88 -6.94 -4.14
CA VAL A 68 -4.92 -7.47 -3.16
C VAL A 68 -5.46 -7.36 -1.73
N PHE A 69 -6.11 -6.25 -1.39
CA PHE A 69 -6.75 -6.07 -0.08
C PHE A 69 -7.89 -7.08 0.15
N ILE A 70 -8.77 -7.26 -0.84
CA ILE A 70 -9.87 -8.24 -0.75
C ILE A 70 -9.32 -9.65 -0.59
N LEU A 71 -8.38 -10.05 -1.44
CA LEU A 71 -7.79 -11.40 -1.42
C LEU A 71 -7.12 -11.68 -0.07
N TYR A 72 -6.40 -10.70 0.48
CA TYR A 72 -5.74 -10.85 1.77
C TYR A 72 -6.74 -10.94 2.93
N THR A 73 -7.77 -10.08 2.92
CA THR A 73 -8.84 -10.10 3.93
C THR A 73 -9.61 -11.43 3.89
N TYR A 74 -9.90 -11.92 2.69
CA TYR A 74 -10.55 -13.21 2.47
C TYR A 74 -9.68 -14.37 2.97
N ALA A 75 -8.36 -14.34 2.71
CA ALA A 75 -7.44 -15.36 3.22
C ALA A 75 -7.39 -15.40 4.75
N ILE A 76 -7.37 -14.24 5.42
CA ILE A 76 -7.43 -14.19 6.89
C ILE A 76 -8.73 -14.78 7.41
N PHE A 77 -9.86 -14.43 6.79
CA PHE A 77 -11.16 -14.99 7.18
C PHE A 77 -11.22 -16.52 6.98
N LEU A 78 -10.64 -17.04 5.90
CA LEU A 78 -10.64 -18.48 5.62
C LEU A 78 -9.83 -19.28 6.64
N ILE A 79 -8.70 -18.73 7.11
CA ILE A 79 -7.77 -19.43 8.02
C ILE A 79 -8.21 -19.27 9.48
N PHE A 80 -8.63 -18.07 9.87
CA PHE A 80 -8.82 -17.69 11.28
C PHE A 80 -10.28 -17.33 11.62
N GLY A 81 -11.18 -17.35 10.64
CA GLY A 81 -12.59 -17.04 10.82
C GLY A 81 -12.83 -15.59 11.25
N LYS A 82 -13.91 -15.40 12.02
CA LYS A 82 -14.35 -14.09 12.50
C LYS A 82 -13.32 -13.42 13.43
N GLU A 83 -12.72 -14.20 14.33
CA GLU A 83 -11.75 -13.66 15.31
C GLU A 83 -10.50 -13.10 14.61
N GLY A 84 -10.09 -13.71 13.49
CA GLY A 84 -8.98 -13.18 12.69
C GLY A 84 -9.29 -11.87 11.98
N LEU A 85 -10.53 -11.70 11.50
CA LEU A 85 -10.97 -10.41 10.95
C LEU A 85 -10.93 -9.31 11.99
N GLU A 86 -11.38 -9.57 13.23
CA GLU A 86 -11.34 -8.59 14.32
C GLU A 86 -9.91 -8.10 14.59
N GLY A 87 -8.94 -9.02 14.70
CA GLY A 87 -7.52 -8.68 14.86
C GLY A 87 -6.95 -7.90 13.67
N PHE A 88 -7.31 -8.29 12.45
CA PHE A 88 -6.89 -7.60 11.22
C PHE A 88 -7.47 -6.17 11.14
N PHE A 89 -8.75 -5.98 11.46
CA PHE A 89 -9.37 -4.66 11.49
C PHE A 89 -8.75 -3.75 12.56
N LEU A 90 -8.45 -4.30 13.75
CA LEU A 90 -7.70 -3.58 14.78
C LEU A 90 -6.35 -3.11 14.26
N ALA A 91 -5.61 -3.97 13.54
CA ALA A 91 -4.34 -3.58 12.93
C ALA A 91 -4.50 -2.47 11.88
N LEU A 92 -5.55 -2.50 11.06
CA LEU A 92 -5.85 -1.45 10.08
C LEU A 92 -6.15 -0.10 10.75
N ILE A 93 -6.90 -0.09 11.85
CA ILE A 93 -7.20 1.12 12.62
C ILE A 93 -5.92 1.67 13.23
N VAL A 94 -5.15 0.84 13.93
CA VAL A 94 -3.89 1.24 14.58
C VAL A 94 -2.89 1.74 13.54
N GLY A 95 -2.72 1.02 12.43
CA GLY A 95 -1.82 1.42 11.36
C GLY A 95 -2.22 2.73 10.71
N ASN A 96 -3.52 2.98 10.50
CA ASN A 96 -3.99 4.28 10.02
C ASN A 96 -3.73 5.39 11.04
N LEU A 97 -4.04 5.18 12.32
CA LEU A 97 -3.82 6.16 13.39
C LEU A 97 -2.34 6.53 13.54
N LEU A 98 -1.42 5.57 13.39
CA LEU A 98 0.02 5.84 13.46
C LEU A 98 0.55 6.59 12.23
N LEU A 99 -0.08 6.40 11.07
CA LEU A 99 0.39 6.97 9.80
C LEU A 99 -0.32 8.29 9.43
N PHE A 100 -1.48 8.56 10.03
CA PHE A 100 -2.24 9.81 9.87
C PHE A 100 -1.41 11.07 10.25
N PRO A 101 -0.69 11.10 11.40
CA PRO A 101 0.14 12.24 11.76
C PRO A 101 1.31 12.45 10.78
N TRP A 102 1.79 11.36 10.17
CA TRP A 102 2.91 11.39 9.25
C TRP A 102 2.53 11.99 7.88
N GLY A 103 1.31 11.70 7.41
CA GLY A 103 0.72 12.36 6.24
C GLY A 103 0.44 13.84 6.48
N TRP A 104 -0.12 14.18 7.65
CA TRP A 104 -0.48 15.55 8.03
C TRP A 104 0.75 16.46 8.16
N ARG A 105 1.82 16.00 8.83
CA ARG A 105 3.08 16.78 8.96
C ARG A 105 3.77 17.06 7.63
N ARG A 106 3.67 16.16 6.64
CA ARG A 106 4.21 16.40 5.30
C ARG A 106 3.39 17.40 4.50
N SER A 107 2.08 17.43 4.70
CA SER A 107 1.19 18.40 4.04
C SER A 107 1.48 19.82 4.52
N LEU A 108 1.67 20.01 5.83
CA LEU A 108 1.95 21.32 6.44
C LEU A 108 3.33 21.90 6.10
N LYS A 109 4.31 21.07 5.74
CA LYS A 109 5.66 21.54 5.43
C LYS A 109 5.80 22.07 3.99
N ASN A 110 4.79 21.83 3.15
CA ASN A 110 4.77 22.21 1.73
C ASN A 110 3.69 23.27 1.42
N SER A 111 2.98 23.78 2.44
CA SER A 111 2.08 24.94 2.38
C SER A 111 2.76 26.16 2.95
#